data_AF-A0A3C0B7H1-F1
#
_entry.id   AF-A0A3C0B7H1-F1
#
_cell.length_a   1.000
_cell.length_b   1.000
_cell.length_c   1.000
_cell.angle_alpha   90.00
_cell.angle_beta   90.00
_cell.angle_gamma   90.00
#
_symmetry.space_group_name_H-M   'P 1'
#
loop_
_entity.id
_entity.type
_entity.pdbx_description
1 polymer ?
#
loop_
_entity_poly.entity_id
_entity_poly.type
_entity_poly.pdbx_seq_one_letter_code
_entity_poly.pdbx_strand_id
1 'polypeptide(L)'
;MLIHTDHVNNFVELQNGVYYKNLIQYGHTSHIFDITGNHKIGMGTNPSSSNLMNLVGHDFPSNNLKNLRKIYLNGLSIEILSQNTDGTIKINIKFDDTDVDNNVRWCADEIVLNSISSNSGYSLNLKTGKSITLDQGTTATRMRNPQTYNGKEIFVSPTLMRIKDEAVVHLEPYSEFIIKNGSELLMESGSRFIVENGARLIVEEGSILTIKDCSSLIVNGSGSLLVKDGGILQISPEAMVFFANGDSNYELENGFIIPQGYVNPSTISFPGLTINSSINVGDKTCYIPGNLTIENGGTLTLSRTTLRFDELNGKLIVKRGGKLIINDASLLMQACGDYWNGIEVQGNSNVAQTPSTNQGVLIINGGTIENAECGIRTWKPLNGTNTPDPNYYGGLVMATDANFVNNIVAVEILPYSFANYGFFKKCNFITNAALPNGKYPDYFVKLNGISNISFKGCLFENTYQNEGVSLWGSGIYAYDANVFVDHECI
;
A
#
# COMPACT_ATOMS: atom_id res chain seq x y z
N MET A 1 -4.22 29.91 17.37
CA MET A 1 -2.89 29.50 17.86
C MET A 1 -2.69 30.21 19.20
N LEU A 2 -2.49 29.48 20.30
CA LEU A 2 -2.23 30.09 21.61
C LEU A 2 -0.98 30.97 21.52
N ILE A 3 -1.08 32.24 21.89
CA ILE A 3 0.10 33.06 22.14
C ILE A 3 0.42 32.99 23.63
N HIS A 4 1.71 33.02 23.98
CA HIS A 4 2.15 32.84 25.37
C HIS A 4 1.40 33.77 26.35
N THR A 5 1.09 34.99 25.92
CA THR A 5 0.34 36.01 26.66
C THR A 5 -1.07 35.58 27.09
N ASP A 6 -1.69 34.63 26.38
CA ASP A 6 -3.06 34.17 26.68
C ASP A 6 -3.17 33.47 28.04
N HIS A 7 -2.06 32.98 28.61
CA HIS A 7 -2.02 32.27 29.89
C HIS A 7 -1.19 32.97 30.99
N VAL A 8 -0.52 34.08 30.70
CA VAL A 8 0.34 34.82 31.66
C VAL A 8 -0.06 36.28 31.87
N ASN A 9 -1.12 36.77 31.25
CA ASN A 9 -1.62 38.12 31.54
C ASN A 9 -2.18 38.22 32.96
N ASN A 10 -1.98 39.39 33.59
CA ASN A 10 -2.53 39.67 34.90
C ASN A 10 -4.07 39.61 34.84
N PHE A 11 -4.68 38.98 35.86
CA PHE A 11 -6.14 38.87 36.01
C PHE A 11 -6.85 40.22 35.90
N VAL A 12 -6.16 41.30 36.29
CA VAL A 12 -6.58 42.68 36.09
C VAL A 12 -5.44 43.46 35.45
N GLU A 13 -5.74 44.20 34.40
CA GLU A 13 -4.81 45.11 33.73
C GLU A 13 -5.41 46.52 33.67
N LEU A 14 -4.61 47.54 33.99
CA LEU A 14 -5.03 48.94 33.86
C LEU A 14 -4.53 49.48 32.51
N GLN A 15 -5.43 49.67 31.55
CA GLN A 15 -5.11 50.31 30.27
C GLN A 15 -5.88 51.63 30.15
N ASN A 16 -5.17 52.74 29.90
CA ASN A 16 -5.74 54.08 29.76
C ASN A 16 -6.69 54.51 30.90
N GLY A 17 -6.37 54.12 32.15
CA GLY A 17 -7.19 54.46 33.33
C GLY A 17 -8.43 53.57 33.53
N VAL A 18 -8.62 52.54 32.71
CA VAL A 18 -9.71 51.57 32.83
C VAL A 18 -9.14 50.21 33.21
N TYR A 19 -9.75 49.57 34.22
CA TYR A 19 -9.38 48.22 34.64
C TYR A 19 -10.09 47.17 33.76
N TYR A 20 -9.31 46.36 33.06
CA TYR A 20 -9.76 45.21 32.28
C TYR A 20 -9.53 43.94 33.09
N LYS A 21 -10.60 43.14 33.28
CA LYS A 21 -10.51 41.82 33.93
C LYS A 21 -10.29 40.74 32.87
N ASN A 22 -9.11 40.13 32.87
CA ASN A 22 -8.79 39.00 32.01
C ASN A 22 -9.19 37.71 32.75
N LEU A 23 -10.41 37.25 32.48
CA LEU A 23 -11.03 36.06 33.06
C LEU A 23 -10.52 34.75 32.43
N ILE A 24 -9.20 34.57 32.37
CA ILE A 24 -8.48 33.56 31.56
C ILE A 24 -8.91 32.11 31.86
N GLN A 25 -9.33 31.84 33.10
CA GLN A 25 -9.87 30.54 33.54
C GLN A 25 -11.13 30.10 32.78
N TYR A 26 -11.81 31.01 32.09
CA TYR A 26 -13.01 30.73 31.27
C TYR A 26 -12.69 30.62 29.77
N GLY A 27 -11.40 30.63 29.41
CA GLY A 27 -10.94 30.63 28.02
C GLY A 27 -10.80 32.04 27.45
N HIS A 28 -10.03 32.16 26.37
CA HIS A 28 -9.88 33.41 25.62
C HIS A 28 -11.05 33.55 24.62
N THR A 29 -11.48 34.77 24.31
CA THR A 29 -12.59 35.01 23.37
C THR A 29 -12.32 34.49 21.96
N SER A 30 -11.04 34.33 21.58
CA SER A 30 -10.64 33.66 20.34
C SER A 30 -10.93 32.16 20.30
N HIS A 31 -11.32 31.55 21.41
CA HIS A 31 -11.71 30.13 21.49
C HIS A 31 -13.21 29.91 21.38
N ILE A 32 -14.00 30.98 21.28
CA ILE A 32 -15.45 30.86 21.17
C ILE A 32 -15.79 30.07 19.90
N PHE A 33 -16.68 29.09 20.06
CA PHE A 33 -17.24 28.34 18.96
C PHE A 33 -18.44 29.11 18.40
N ASP A 34 -18.19 29.98 17.41
CA ASP A 34 -19.20 30.86 16.80
C ASP A 34 -18.97 31.03 15.29
N ILE A 35 -19.95 31.65 14.62
CA ILE A 35 -19.96 31.84 13.16
C ILE A 35 -18.86 32.77 12.64
N THR A 36 -18.31 33.65 13.47
CA THR A 36 -17.26 34.62 13.12
C THR A 36 -15.84 34.13 13.44
N GLY A 37 -15.72 33.16 14.34
CA GLY A 37 -14.48 32.58 14.83
C GLY A 37 -14.36 31.10 14.47
N ASN A 38 -14.10 30.26 15.46
CA ASN A 38 -14.01 28.81 15.24
C ASN A 38 -15.43 28.26 15.05
N HIS A 39 -15.85 28.01 13.81
CA HIS A 39 -17.19 27.51 13.53
C HIS A 39 -17.20 26.02 13.19
N LYS A 40 -16.05 25.34 13.07
CA LYS A 40 -15.96 23.91 12.76
C LYS A 40 -15.09 23.13 13.75
N ILE A 41 -15.63 22.02 14.23
CA ILE A 41 -14.92 20.96 14.96
C ILE A 41 -14.85 19.75 14.03
N GLY A 42 -13.66 19.20 13.80
CA GLY A 42 -13.43 18.01 12.98
C GLY A 42 -11.94 17.70 12.88
N MET A 43 -11.55 16.63 12.18
CA MET A 43 -10.18 16.10 12.19
C MET A 43 -9.06 17.15 11.98
N GLY A 44 -9.27 18.11 11.06
CA GLY A 44 -8.31 19.19 10.80
C GLY A 44 -8.34 20.38 11.77
N THR A 45 -9.43 20.60 12.51
CA THR A 45 -9.56 21.75 13.42
C THR A 45 -9.48 21.37 14.90
N ASN A 46 -9.93 20.16 15.26
CA ASN A 46 -10.03 19.60 16.61
C ASN A 46 -10.26 18.07 16.52
N PRO A 47 -9.36 17.22 17.06
CA PRO A 47 -9.00 17.25 18.47
C PRO A 47 -7.89 18.25 18.77
N SER A 48 -7.96 18.97 19.90
CA SER A 48 -6.75 19.47 20.54
C SER A 48 -5.93 18.22 20.80
N SER A 49 -4.93 17.98 19.96
CA SER A 49 -4.10 16.79 20.13
C SER A 49 -3.41 16.76 21.50
N SER A 50 -3.42 17.88 22.24
CA SER A 50 -3.15 17.97 23.67
C SER A 50 -3.96 16.97 24.50
N ASN A 51 -3.43 15.77 24.63
CA ASN A 51 -3.93 14.76 25.52
C ASN A 51 -3.77 15.20 26.99
N LEU A 52 -4.69 14.75 27.83
CA LEU A 52 -4.65 15.00 29.27
C LEU A 52 -4.30 13.70 29.98
N MET A 53 -3.41 13.77 30.96
CA MET A 53 -3.17 12.63 31.86
C MET A 53 -4.40 12.39 32.73
N ASN A 54 -4.80 11.13 32.88
CA ASN A 54 -5.86 10.75 33.80
C ASN A 54 -5.30 10.80 35.25
N LEU A 55 -5.53 11.92 35.94
CA LEU A 55 -5.12 12.13 37.33
C LEU A 55 -6.34 12.11 38.24
N VAL A 56 -6.33 11.30 39.30
CA VAL A 56 -7.28 11.38 40.41
C VAL A 56 -6.50 11.85 41.63
N GLY A 57 -6.47 13.16 41.83
CA GLY A 57 -5.76 13.79 42.94
C GLY A 57 -4.25 13.93 42.73
N HIS A 58 -3.64 14.61 43.70
CA HIS A 58 -2.24 15.02 43.72
C HIS A 58 -1.36 13.78 43.97
N ASP A 59 -0.93 13.07 42.92
CA ASP A 59 0.15 12.05 42.92
C ASP A 59 -0.28 10.58 42.74
N PHE A 60 -1.56 10.26 42.55
CA PHE A 60 -2.01 8.86 42.32
C PHE A 60 -2.62 8.66 40.92
N PRO A 61 -1.92 7.97 39.98
CA PRO A 61 -2.54 7.56 38.73
C PRO A 61 -3.65 6.54 39.01
N SER A 62 -4.86 6.79 38.51
CA SER A 62 -5.87 5.73 38.44
C SER A 62 -5.44 4.75 37.35
N ASN A 63 -5.22 3.49 37.71
CA ASN A 63 -5.15 2.37 36.77
C ASN A 63 -6.55 2.03 36.23
N ASN A 64 -7.24 3.03 35.68
CA ASN A 64 -8.54 2.84 35.06
C ASN A 64 -8.34 2.30 33.64
N LEU A 65 -9.31 1.51 33.15
CA LEU A 65 -9.35 1.05 31.75
C LEU A 65 -9.40 2.22 30.75
N LYS A 66 -9.84 3.41 31.19
CA LYS A 66 -9.94 4.62 30.37
C LYS A 66 -8.61 5.39 30.37
N ASN A 67 -7.86 5.29 29.28
CA ASN A 67 -6.60 6.01 29.06
C ASN A 67 -6.82 7.23 28.16
N LEU A 68 -6.83 8.44 28.76
CA LEU A 68 -7.00 9.71 28.05
C LEU A 68 -5.75 10.19 27.29
N ARG A 69 -4.65 9.41 27.33
CA ARG A 69 -3.41 9.73 26.62
C ARG A 69 -3.47 9.41 25.12
N LYS A 70 -4.45 8.61 24.71
CA LYS A 70 -4.70 8.22 23.31
C LYS A 70 -5.77 9.10 22.68
N ILE A 71 -5.54 9.53 21.44
CA ILE A 71 -6.50 10.30 20.65
C ILE A 71 -6.94 9.46 19.47
N TYR A 72 -8.24 9.25 19.33
CA TYR A 72 -8.83 8.54 18.21
C TYR A 72 -9.34 9.54 17.18
N LEU A 73 -8.68 9.58 16.03
CA LEU A 73 -9.17 10.32 14.88
C LEU A 73 -10.45 9.64 14.35
N ASN A 74 -11.40 10.45 13.94
CA ASN A 74 -12.70 10.00 13.43
C ASN A 74 -13.26 11.05 12.44
N GLY A 75 -14.27 10.65 11.66
CA GLY A 75 -14.91 11.51 10.67
C GLY A 75 -16.04 12.40 11.21
N LEU A 76 -16.25 12.46 12.54
CA LEU A 76 -17.26 13.35 13.11
C LEU A 76 -16.83 14.80 12.89
N SER A 77 -17.67 15.58 12.23
CA SER A 77 -17.54 17.03 12.22
C SER A 77 -18.83 17.73 12.59
N ILE A 78 -18.69 18.87 13.27
CA ILE A 78 -19.78 19.76 13.67
C ILE A 78 -19.39 21.15 13.20
N GLU A 79 -20.23 21.74 12.35
CA GLU A 79 -19.98 23.04 11.75
C GLU A 79 -21.19 23.97 11.95
N ILE A 80 -20.96 25.18 12.45
CA ILE A 80 -21.97 26.23 12.49
C ILE A 80 -22.07 26.85 11.09
N LEU A 81 -23.24 26.75 10.48
CA LEU A 81 -23.52 27.28 9.14
C LEU A 81 -24.08 28.71 9.18
N SER A 82 -24.91 29.01 10.18
CA SER A 82 -25.51 30.34 10.34
C SER A 82 -26.04 30.54 11.74
N GLN A 83 -26.11 31.80 12.17
CA GLN A 83 -26.87 32.23 13.35
C GLN A 83 -27.92 33.25 12.91
N ASN A 84 -29.19 32.96 13.20
CA ASN A 84 -30.30 33.86 12.89
C ASN A 84 -30.36 35.01 13.90
N THR A 85 -31.11 36.07 13.58
CA THR A 85 -31.28 37.25 14.44
C THR A 85 -31.96 36.95 15.78
N ASP A 86 -32.71 35.85 15.88
CA ASP A 86 -33.31 35.35 17.12
C ASP A 86 -32.34 34.52 17.99
N GLY A 87 -31.08 34.37 17.55
CA GLY A 87 -30.05 33.60 18.23
C GLY A 87 -30.04 32.11 17.90
N THR A 88 -30.97 31.62 17.09
CA THR A 88 -30.97 30.20 16.67
C THR A 88 -29.79 29.89 15.75
N ILE A 89 -29.14 28.75 15.98
CA ILE A 89 -27.93 28.33 15.26
C ILE A 89 -28.28 27.14 14.37
N LYS A 90 -27.93 27.25 13.09
CA LYS A 90 -27.97 26.12 12.15
C LYS A 90 -26.62 25.44 12.16
N ILE A 91 -26.60 24.15 12.44
CA ILE A 91 -25.39 23.32 12.41
C ILE A 91 -25.46 22.27 11.31
N ASN A 92 -24.31 21.86 10.81
CA ASN A 92 -24.10 20.70 9.97
C ASN A 92 -23.32 19.65 10.77
N ILE A 93 -23.76 18.40 10.73
CA ILE A 93 -23.08 17.28 11.38
C ILE A 93 -22.78 16.24 10.32
N LYS A 94 -21.52 15.84 10.21
CA LYS A 94 -21.06 14.75 9.34
C LYS A 94 -20.39 13.67 10.17
N PHE A 95 -20.38 12.43 9.67
CA PHE A 95 -19.69 11.30 10.31
C PHE A 95 -18.53 10.75 9.47
N ASP A 96 -18.39 11.26 8.25
CA ASP A 96 -17.44 10.85 7.21
C ASP A 96 -16.52 12.01 6.76
N ASP A 97 -16.39 13.06 7.57
CA ASP A 97 -15.53 14.21 7.28
C ASP A 97 -14.07 13.92 7.62
N THR A 98 -13.38 13.31 6.66
CA THR A 98 -11.98 12.86 6.78
C THR A 98 -10.96 13.85 6.20
N ASP A 99 -11.42 14.99 5.70
CA ASP A 99 -10.58 16.00 5.04
C ASP A 99 -9.86 16.89 6.09
N VAL A 100 -8.57 17.10 5.89
CA VAL A 100 -7.74 18.08 6.62
C VAL A 100 -7.33 19.18 5.64
N ASP A 101 -8.03 20.32 5.68
CA ASP A 101 -7.94 21.42 4.70
C ASP A 101 -7.09 22.62 5.18
N ASN A 102 -6.42 22.46 6.32
CA ASN A 102 -5.57 23.43 6.97
C ASN A 102 -4.25 22.79 7.43
N ASN A 103 -3.27 23.62 7.76
CA ASN A 103 -2.03 23.14 8.35
C ASN A 103 -2.28 22.80 9.83
N VAL A 104 -1.89 21.60 10.23
CA VAL A 104 -2.10 21.10 11.59
C VAL A 104 -0.78 20.62 12.20
N ARG A 105 -0.68 20.82 13.51
CA ARG A 105 0.37 20.25 14.34
C ARG A 105 -0.28 19.32 15.34
N TRP A 106 0.12 18.06 15.33
CA TRP A 106 -0.43 17.01 16.15
C TRP A 106 0.59 16.51 17.17
N CYS A 107 0.21 16.56 18.45
CA CYS A 107 1.06 16.21 19.58
C CYS A 107 0.28 15.44 20.64
N ALA A 108 0.50 14.14 20.80
CA ALA A 108 -0.11 13.32 21.87
C ALA A 108 0.88 12.25 22.34
N ASP A 109 0.54 11.45 23.35
CA ASP A 109 1.31 10.22 23.64
C ASP A 109 1.05 9.19 22.54
N GLU A 110 -0.22 9.05 22.12
CA GLU A 110 -0.62 8.21 20.98
C GLU A 110 -1.79 8.85 20.22
N ILE A 111 -1.71 8.84 18.90
CA ILE A 111 -2.80 9.15 17.96
C ILE A 111 -3.12 7.87 17.20
N VAL A 112 -4.39 7.49 17.15
CA VAL A 112 -4.85 6.28 16.49
C VAL A 112 -5.80 6.66 15.38
N LEU A 113 -5.49 6.23 14.16
CA LEU A 113 -6.38 6.30 13.01
C LEU A 113 -6.93 4.89 12.73
N ASN A 114 -8.22 4.70 12.99
CA ASN A 114 -8.96 3.52 12.53
C ASN A 114 -9.43 3.72 11.09
N SER A 115 -9.87 2.64 10.43
CA SER A 115 -10.59 2.75 9.18
C SER A 115 -11.87 3.56 9.38
N ILE A 116 -12.12 4.51 8.47
CA ILE A 116 -13.32 5.33 8.45
C ILE A 116 -13.94 5.17 7.07
N SER A 117 -15.19 4.72 7.03
CA SER A 117 -15.95 4.64 5.80
C SER A 117 -16.33 6.06 5.36
N SER A 118 -15.76 6.51 4.24
CA SER A 118 -15.99 7.82 3.66
C SER A 118 -16.25 7.70 2.16
N ASN A 119 -16.88 8.72 1.57
CA ASN A 119 -17.17 8.74 0.14
C ASN A 119 -15.90 8.74 -0.73
N SER A 120 -14.77 9.23 -0.21
CA SER A 120 -13.47 9.19 -0.91
C SER A 120 -12.76 7.86 -0.77
N GLY A 121 -13.18 7.00 0.17
CA GLY A 121 -12.47 5.78 0.56
C GLY A 121 -11.25 6.02 1.45
N TYR A 122 -10.98 7.26 1.86
CA TYR A 122 -9.85 7.61 2.71
C TYR A 122 -10.28 7.79 4.15
N SER A 123 -9.49 7.26 5.08
CA SER A 123 -9.68 7.48 6.52
C SER A 123 -9.12 8.83 6.96
N LEU A 124 -8.09 9.32 6.26
CA LEU A 124 -7.55 10.66 6.40
C LEU A 124 -7.16 11.16 5.01
N ASN A 125 -7.65 12.33 4.63
CA ASN A 125 -7.28 12.99 3.39
C ASN A 125 -6.69 14.37 3.65
N LEU A 126 -5.37 14.52 3.50
CA LEU A 126 -4.70 15.80 3.62
C LEU A 126 -4.84 16.56 2.31
N LYS A 127 -5.48 17.74 2.34
CA LYS A 127 -5.76 18.50 1.12
C LYS A 127 -4.50 19.10 0.50
N THR A 128 -4.63 19.42 -0.79
CA THR A 128 -3.58 19.98 -1.63
C THR A 128 -2.85 21.15 -0.95
N GLY A 129 -1.52 21.08 -0.89
CA GLY A 129 -0.67 22.14 -0.33
C GLY A 129 -0.79 22.35 1.19
N LYS A 130 -1.43 21.44 1.92
CA LYS A 130 -1.55 21.50 3.38
C LYS A 130 -0.52 20.63 4.06
N SER A 131 -0.29 20.86 5.36
CA SER A 131 0.66 20.07 6.12
C SER A 131 0.10 19.47 7.41
N ILE A 132 0.52 18.24 7.71
CA ILE A 132 0.40 17.62 9.03
C ILE A 132 1.80 17.50 9.61
N THR A 133 2.02 18.12 10.77
CA THR A 133 3.26 17.93 11.54
C THR A 133 2.98 17.06 12.75
N LEU A 134 3.51 15.84 12.75
CA LEU A 134 3.58 14.99 13.93
C LEU A 134 4.77 15.43 14.79
N ASP A 135 4.49 15.92 15.98
CA ASP A 135 5.47 16.60 16.81
C ASP A 135 5.32 16.25 18.29
N GLN A 136 6.37 16.43 19.06
CA GLN A 136 6.32 16.37 20.51
C GLN A 136 5.75 17.68 21.10
N GLY A 137 4.76 17.57 21.98
CA GLY A 137 4.20 18.70 22.70
C GLY A 137 5.06 19.14 23.89
N THR A 138 4.60 20.19 24.60
CA THR A 138 5.16 20.59 25.91
C THR A 138 4.18 20.35 27.06
N THR A 139 2.97 19.88 26.76
CA THR A 139 1.96 19.48 27.76
C THR A 139 2.31 18.10 28.30
N ALA A 140 2.42 17.96 29.62
CA ALA A 140 2.84 16.72 30.25
C ALA A 140 1.92 15.53 29.88
N THR A 141 2.53 14.45 29.38
CA THR A 141 1.85 13.19 29.00
C THR A 141 2.26 12.01 29.88
N ARG A 142 3.30 12.18 30.71
CA ARG A 142 3.76 11.21 31.72
C ARG A 142 4.15 11.92 33.03
N MET A 143 4.41 11.16 34.09
CA MET A 143 4.77 11.71 35.42
C MET A 143 6.20 11.39 35.87
N ARG A 144 6.89 10.50 35.16
CA ARG A 144 8.21 9.99 35.53
C ARG A 144 9.14 10.05 34.32
N ASN A 145 10.43 9.95 34.59
CA ASN A 145 11.50 9.95 33.59
C ASN A 145 11.38 11.19 32.68
N PRO A 146 11.59 12.40 33.24
CA PRO A 146 11.62 13.61 32.41
C PRO A 146 12.70 13.48 31.35
N GLN A 147 12.52 14.20 30.24
CA GLN A 147 13.54 14.34 29.22
C GLN A 147 13.95 15.80 29.08
N THR A 148 15.21 16.03 28.75
CA THR A 148 15.73 17.38 28.50
C THR A 148 15.35 17.80 27.09
N TYR A 149 14.54 18.85 26.97
CA TYR A 149 14.16 19.48 25.71
C TYR A 149 14.43 20.98 25.80
N ASN A 150 15.29 21.51 24.92
CA ASN A 150 15.74 22.91 24.94
C ASN A 150 16.22 23.39 26.33
N GLY A 151 16.99 22.54 27.03
CA GLY A 151 17.53 22.84 28.36
C GLY A 151 16.51 22.83 29.50
N LYS A 152 15.26 22.40 29.26
CA LYS A 152 14.23 22.23 30.29
C LYS A 152 13.85 20.76 30.42
N GLU A 153 13.62 20.31 31.65
CA GLU A 153 13.01 19.00 31.89
C GLU A 153 11.52 19.05 31.55
N ILE A 154 11.10 18.21 30.60
CA ILE A 154 9.70 18.06 30.21
C ILE A 154 9.25 16.62 30.46
N PHE A 155 8.00 16.45 30.90
CA PHE A 155 7.40 15.14 31.15
C PHE A 155 6.45 14.75 30.01
N VAL A 156 6.96 14.84 28.78
CA VAL A 156 6.20 14.59 27.55
C VAL A 156 6.86 13.45 26.81
N SER A 157 6.11 12.47 26.34
CA SER A 157 6.59 11.48 25.37
C SER A 157 6.57 12.09 23.96
N PRO A 158 7.47 11.68 23.05
CA PRO A 158 7.28 11.93 21.62
C PRO A 158 5.98 11.30 21.13
N THR A 159 5.41 11.85 20.05
CA THR A 159 4.11 11.38 19.58
C THR A 159 4.23 10.11 18.76
N LEU A 160 3.43 9.10 19.10
CA LEU A 160 3.20 7.94 18.23
C LEU A 160 1.89 8.13 17.46
N MET A 161 1.93 8.19 16.12
CA MET A 161 0.74 8.02 15.29
C MET A 161 0.68 6.60 14.74
N ARG A 162 -0.39 5.89 15.05
CA ARG A 162 -0.65 4.52 14.60
C ARG A 162 -1.77 4.52 13.57
N ILE A 163 -1.46 4.05 12.37
CA ILE A 163 -2.42 3.79 11.31
C ILE A 163 -2.80 2.31 11.42
N LYS A 164 -4.06 2.04 11.76
CA LYS A 164 -4.57 0.68 11.98
C LYS A 164 -4.86 -0.02 10.65
N ASP A 165 -5.08 -1.32 10.74
CA ASP A 165 -5.61 -2.16 9.67
C ASP A 165 -6.78 -1.48 8.92
N GLU A 166 -6.81 -1.68 7.60
CA GLU A 166 -7.75 -1.09 6.62
C GLU A 166 -7.80 0.46 6.56
N ALA A 167 -7.07 1.18 7.42
CA ALA A 167 -7.07 2.64 7.39
C ALA A 167 -6.19 3.16 6.24
N VAL A 168 -6.73 4.12 5.50
CA VAL A 168 -6.06 4.73 4.34
C VAL A 168 -5.76 6.19 4.61
N VAL A 169 -4.47 6.55 4.60
CA VAL A 169 -4.00 7.95 4.60
C VAL A 169 -3.66 8.35 3.18
N HIS A 170 -4.22 9.47 2.73
CA HIS A 170 -3.97 10.03 1.41
C HIS A 170 -3.46 11.47 1.53
N LEU A 171 -2.34 11.74 0.87
CA LEU A 171 -1.76 13.08 0.74
C LEU A 171 -2.04 13.59 -0.68
N GLU A 172 -2.93 14.58 -0.82
CA GLU A 172 -3.17 15.25 -2.10
C GLU A 172 -1.91 15.99 -2.60
N PRO A 173 -1.86 16.40 -3.89
CA PRO A 173 -0.68 17.03 -4.46
C PRO A 173 -0.10 18.18 -3.63
N TYR A 174 1.23 18.24 -3.58
CA TYR A 174 2.00 19.28 -2.86
C TYR A 174 1.76 19.36 -1.34
N SER A 175 1.04 18.42 -0.74
CA SER A 175 0.87 18.37 0.71
C SER A 175 2.07 17.73 1.41
N GLU A 176 2.25 18.00 2.69
CA GLU A 176 3.41 17.53 3.47
C GLU A 176 2.99 16.83 4.77
N PHE A 177 3.46 15.61 4.97
CA PHE A 177 3.37 14.91 6.25
C PHE A 177 4.75 14.84 6.88
N ILE A 178 4.94 15.49 8.03
CA ILE A 178 6.25 15.70 8.65
C ILE A 178 6.29 15.02 10.01
N ILE A 179 7.27 14.16 10.24
CA ILE A 179 7.51 13.46 11.50
C ILE A 179 8.75 14.07 12.16
N LYS A 180 8.62 14.65 13.36
CA LYS A 180 9.74 15.35 14.02
C LYS A 180 9.82 15.17 15.52
N ASN A 181 10.95 15.61 16.10
CA ASN A 181 11.22 15.61 17.54
C ASN A 181 11.05 14.23 18.20
N GLY A 182 11.57 13.19 17.56
CA GLY A 182 11.52 11.82 18.06
C GLY A 182 10.15 11.14 17.92
N SER A 183 9.20 11.77 17.23
CA SER A 183 7.88 11.18 16.98
C SER A 183 7.98 9.99 16.02
N GLU A 184 6.98 9.13 16.04
CA GLU A 184 6.89 7.94 15.20
C GLU A 184 5.58 7.91 14.42
N LEU A 185 5.67 7.65 13.11
CA LEU A 185 4.55 7.17 12.30
C LEU A 185 4.66 5.66 12.13
N LEU A 186 3.68 4.93 12.64
CA LEU A 186 3.60 3.48 12.59
C LEU A 186 2.42 3.04 11.72
N MET A 187 2.74 2.39 10.61
CA MET A 187 1.78 1.71 9.75
C MET A 187 1.67 0.24 10.18
N GLU A 188 0.49 -0.16 10.68
CA GLU A 188 0.21 -1.57 11.00
C GLU A 188 -0.15 -2.38 9.75
N SER A 189 -0.05 -3.69 9.85
CA SER A 189 -0.47 -4.62 8.78
C SER A 189 -1.88 -4.28 8.29
N GLY A 190 -2.07 -4.28 6.97
CA GLY A 190 -3.30 -3.91 6.28
C GLY A 190 -3.58 -2.40 6.13
N SER A 191 -2.76 -1.54 6.73
CA SER A 191 -2.87 -0.08 6.52
C SER A 191 -2.27 0.38 5.19
N ARG A 192 -2.74 1.53 4.67
CA ARG A 192 -2.26 2.11 3.41
C ARG A 192 -1.96 3.60 3.54
N PHE A 193 -0.83 4.03 2.97
CA PHE A 193 -0.39 5.42 2.92
C PHE A 193 -0.06 5.80 1.47
N ILE A 194 -0.72 6.82 0.94
CA ILE A 194 -0.62 7.25 -0.45
C ILE A 194 -0.06 8.67 -0.51
N VAL A 195 1.02 8.86 -1.27
CA VAL A 195 1.69 10.14 -1.49
C VAL A 195 1.55 10.54 -2.95
N GLU A 196 0.71 11.54 -3.24
CA GLU A 196 0.47 12.00 -4.62
C GLU A 196 1.57 12.93 -5.16
N ASN A 197 1.41 13.35 -6.40
CA ASN A 197 2.34 14.22 -7.12
C ASN A 197 2.78 15.44 -6.32
N GLY A 198 4.09 15.53 -6.07
CA GLY A 198 4.70 16.66 -5.36
C GLY A 198 4.42 16.67 -3.86
N ALA A 199 3.60 15.75 -3.34
CA ALA A 199 3.42 15.55 -1.91
C ALA A 199 4.66 14.90 -1.29
N ARG A 200 4.86 15.10 0.01
CA ARG A 200 6.08 14.70 0.70
C ARG A 200 5.77 14.03 2.04
N LEU A 201 6.33 12.85 2.26
CA LEU A 201 6.45 12.23 3.57
C LEU A 201 7.88 12.47 4.08
N ILE A 202 8.03 13.19 5.19
CA ILE A 202 9.32 13.70 5.68
C ILE A 202 9.58 13.12 7.07
N VAL A 203 10.75 12.50 7.24
CA VAL A 203 11.25 11.96 8.52
C VAL A 203 12.44 12.81 8.96
N GLU A 204 12.25 13.63 9.98
CA GLU A 204 13.30 14.49 10.55
C GLU A 204 14.23 13.71 11.50
N GLU A 205 15.32 14.36 11.93
CA GLU A 205 16.31 13.80 12.87
C GLU A 205 15.65 13.15 14.09
N GLY A 206 16.11 11.93 14.43
CA GLY A 206 15.66 11.15 15.57
C GLY A 206 14.24 10.60 15.47
N SER A 207 13.50 10.92 14.41
CA SER A 207 12.10 10.54 14.21
C SER A 207 12.01 9.26 13.39
N ILE A 208 10.89 8.54 13.52
CA ILE A 208 10.79 7.15 13.04
C ILE A 208 9.61 7.01 12.05
N LEU A 209 9.87 6.42 10.90
CA LEU A 209 8.84 5.85 10.03
C LEU A 209 8.91 4.32 10.08
N THR A 210 7.86 3.70 10.59
CA THR A 210 7.74 2.24 10.70
C THR A 210 6.66 1.72 9.77
N ILE A 211 7.06 0.85 8.83
CA ILE A 211 6.18 0.18 7.86
C ILE A 211 6.22 -1.32 8.16
N LYS A 212 5.14 -1.86 8.74
CA LYS A 212 5.04 -3.29 9.08
C LYS A 212 4.78 -4.15 7.85
N ASP A 213 5.02 -5.45 8.01
CA ASP A 213 4.67 -6.45 7.01
C ASP A 213 3.20 -6.31 6.60
N CYS A 214 2.95 -6.40 5.30
CA CYS A 214 1.62 -6.22 4.71
C CYS A 214 0.96 -4.84 4.96
N SER A 215 1.74 -3.80 5.26
CA SER A 215 1.29 -2.41 5.15
C SER A 215 1.84 -1.77 3.87
N SER A 216 1.04 -0.89 3.26
CA SER A 216 1.31 -0.36 1.91
C SER A 216 1.69 1.11 1.90
N LEU A 217 2.89 1.45 1.44
CA LEU A 217 3.29 2.83 1.12
C LEU A 217 3.40 2.98 -0.41
N ILE A 218 2.61 3.89 -0.97
CA ILE A 218 2.57 4.14 -2.42
C ILE A 218 2.94 5.59 -2.68
N VAL A 219 4.06 5.78 -3.38
CA VAL A 219 4.53 7.11 -3.80
C VAL A 219 4.31 7.27 -5.31
N ASN A 220 3.33 8.11 -5.67
CA ASN A 220 2.87 8.31 -7.03
C ASN A 220 3.60 9.48 -7.71
N GLY A 221 3.86 9.32 -9.02
CA GLY A 221 4.49 10.31 -9.89
C GLY A 221 5.62 11.10 -9.21
N SER A 222 5.47 12.41 -9.03
CA SER A 222 6.51 13.26 -8.42
C SER A 222 6.44 13.38 -6.90
N GLY A 223 5.64 12.55 -6.22
CA GLY A 223 5.64 12.45 -4.76
C GLY A 223 7.00 11.96 -4.24
N SER A 224 7.28 12.19 -2.95
CA SER A 224 8.56 11.78 -2.37
C SER A 224 8.51 11.33 -0.90
N LEU A 225 9.39 10.38 -0.58
CA LEU A 225 9.82 10.05 0.78
C LEU A 225 11.18 10.70 1.05
N LEU A 226 11.26 11.60 2.01
CA LEU A 226 12.51 12.22 2.45
C LEU A 226 12.87 11.77 3.86
N VAL A 227 14.06 11.19 4.02
CA VAL A 227 14.62 10.84 5.33
C VAL A 227 15.86 11.70 5.57
N LYS A 228 15.79 12.56 6.57
CA LYS A 228 16.85 13.49 6.98
C LYS A 228 17.98 12.78 7.71
N ASP A 229 19.12 13.47 7.88
CA ASP A 229 20.21 13.01 8.76
C ASP A 229 19.66 12.65 10.15
N GLY A 230 20.06 11.49 10.67
CA GLY A 230 19.57 10.91 11.92
C GLY A 230 18.11 10.44 11.92
N GLY A 231 17.37 10.60 10.82
CA GLY A 231 16.02 10.04 10.65
C GLY A 231 16.07 8.51 10.54
N ILE A 232 15.07 7.83 11.11
CA ILE A 232 15.07 6.36 11.24
C ILE A 232 13.98 5.77 10.34
N LEU A 233 14.39 4.89 9.44
CA LEU A 233 13.50 4.20 8.50
C LEU A 233 13.44 2.70 8.83
N GLN A 234 12.24 2.21 9.14
CA GLN A 234 11.96 0.83 9.51
C GLN A 234 10.96 0.19 8.53
N ILE A 235 11.44 -0.19 7.35
CA ILE A 235 10.63 -0.92 6.36
C ILE A 235 10.82 -2.42 6.60
N SER A 236 9.76 -3.11 7.00
CA SER A 236 9.81 -4.56 7.25
C SER A 236 10.00 -5.33 5.93
N PRO A 237 10.64 -6.51 5.92
CA PRO A 237 10.94 -7.24 4.67
C PRO A 237 9.72 -7.56 3.81
N GLU A 238 8.54 -7.75 4.41
CA GLU A 238 7.30 -8.04 3.70
C GLU A 238 6.37 -6.82 3.60
N ALA A 239 6.87 -5.60 3.90
CA ALA A 239 6.15 -4.37 3.61
C ALA A 239 5.92 -4.18 2.10
N MET A 240 4.85 -3.46 1.76
CA MET A 240 4.40 -3.25 0.39
C MET A 240 4.70 -1.81 -0.04
N VAL A 241 5.95 -1.55 -0.45
CA VAL A 241 6.39 -0.19 -0.79
C VAL A 241 6.55 -0.05 -2.31
N PHE A 242 5.87 0.92 -2.89
CA PHE A 242 5.95 1.25 -4.31
C PHE A 242 6.42 2.68 -4.54
N PHE A 243 7.39 2.82 -5.44
CA PHE A 243 7.91 4.09 -5.93
C PHE A 243 7.67 4.17 -7.44
N ALA A 244 6.73 5.01 -7.88
CA ALA A 244 6.30 5.08 -9.28
C ALA A 244 7.43 5.41 -10.28
N ASN A 245 8.41 6.18 -9.83
CA ASN A 245 9.61 6.60 -10.54
C ASN A 245 10.89 6.02 -9.92
N GLY A 246 10.75 4.87 -9.23
CA GLY A 246 11.85 4.16 -8.58
C GLY A 246 12.65 5.06 -7.63
N ASP A 247 13.97 5.07 -7.79
CA ASP A 247 14.89 5.74 -6.87
C ASP A 247 14.73 7.27 -6.84
N SER A 248 14.03 7.85 -7.83
CA SER A 248 13.74 9.29 -7.85
C SER A 248 12.62 9.71 -6.89
N ASN A 249 11.87 8.77 -6.32
CA ASN A 249 10.82 9.06 -5.35
C ASN A 249 11.30 9.08 -3.90
N TYR A 250 12.58 8.86 -3.64
CA TYR A 250 13.10 9.01 -2.29
C TYR A 250 14.41 9.76 -2.26
N GLU A 251 14.61 10.48 -1.18
CA GLU A 251 15.84 11.16 -0.85
C GLU A 251 16.25 10.73 0.56
N LEU A 252 17.44 10.14 0.67
CA LEU A 252 18.00 9.67 1.93
C LEU A 252 19.26 10.51 2.18
N GLU A 253 19.19 11.42 3.15
CA GLU A 253 20.34 12.26 3.50
C GLU A 253 21.45 11.44 4.16
N ASN A 254 22.69 11.92 4.05
CA ASN A 254 23.83 11.27 4.71
C ASN A 254 23.57 11.19 6.23
N GLY A 255 23.70 9.99 6.79
CA GLY A 255 23.49 9.75 8.23
C GLY A 255 22.08 9.29 8.62
N PHE A 256 21.17 9.11 7.66
CA PHE A 256 19.93 8.36 7.91
C PHE A 256 20.22 6.94 8.44
N ILE A 257 19.27 6.40 9.20
CA ILE A 257 19.46 5.14 9.93
C ILE A 257 18.45 4.11 9.46
N ILE A 258 18.93 2.93 9.04
CA ILE A 258 18.13 1.71 8.91
C ILE A 258 18.63 0.71 9.96
N PRO A 259 17.83 0.40 10.99
CA PRO A 259 18.19 -0.61 11.97
C PRO A 259 18.29 -2.02 11.35
N GLN A 260 19.03 -2.91 12.01
CA GLN A 260 19.16 -4.31 11.58
C GLN A 260 17.78 -4.98 11.46
N GLY A 261 17.57 -5.72 10.35
CA GLY A 261 16.32 -6.45 10.08
C GLY A 261 15.34 -5.68 9.18
N TYR A 262 15.59 -4.41 8.90
CA TYR A 262 14.79 -3.60 7.98
C TYR A 262 15.46 -3.43 6.62
N VAL A 263 14.66 -3.19 5.58
CA VAL A 263 15.12 -3.14 4.19
C VAL A 263 15.38 -1.71 3.71
N ASN A 264 16.32 -1.57 2.78
CA ASN A 264 16.63 -0.29 2.14
C ASN A 264 15.70 -0.06 0.93
N PRO A 265 15.16 1.16 0.71
CA PRO A 265 14.34 1.47 -0.46
C PRO A 265 14.93 1.02 -1.81
N SER A 266 16.25 1.09 -1.97
CA SER A 266 16.93 0.70 -3.22
C SER A 266 16.80 -0.80 -3.56
N THR A 267 16.62 -1.67 -2.56
CA THR A 267 16.50 -3.12 -2.75
C THR A 267 15.08 -3.57 -3.08
N ILE A 268 14.11 -2.66 -2.95
CA ILE A 268 12.68 -2.92 -3.19
C ILE A 268 12.07 -2.06 -4.32
N SER A 269 12.78 -1.00 -4.73
CA SER A 269 12.41 -0.09 -5.82
C SER A 269 12.33 -0.78 -7.18
N PHE A 270 11.24 -0.51 -7.91
CA PHE A 270 10.95 -1.04 -9.24
C PHE A 270 10.89 0.11 -10.27
N PRO A 271 11.36 -0.08 -11.52
CA PRO A 271 11.52 1.01 -12.50
C PRO A 271 10.22 1.62 -13.04
N GLY A 272 9.05 1.05 -12.72
CA GLY A 272 7.74 1.57 -13.09
C GLY A 272 6.79 0.50 -13.62
N LEU A 273 5.50 0.81 -13.70
CA LEU A 273 4.46 -0.16 -14.10
C LEU A 273 4.28 -0.32 -15.62
N THR A 274 4.97 0.49 -16.42
CA THR A 274 4.91 0.44 -17.89
C THR A 274 6.32 0.26 -18.44
N ILE A 275 6.58 -0.89 -19.07
CA ILE A 275 7.86 -1.26 -19.66
C ILE A 275 7.79 -1.09 -21.17
N ASN A 276 8.39 -0.01 -21.68
CA ASN A 276 8.42 0.35 -23.10
C ASN A 276 9.82 0.22 -23.73
N SER A 277 10.79 -0.27 -22.96
CA SER A 277 12.19 -0.47 -23.35
C SER A 277 12.74 -1.75 -22.70
N SER A 278 14.00 -2.08 -22.95
CA SER A 278 14.66 -3.23 -22.33
C SER A 278 15.10 -2.89 -20.91
N ILE A 279 14.52 -3.56 -19.92
CA ILE A 279 14.76 -3.38 -18.50
C ILE A 279 15.17 -4.74 -17.89
N ASN A 280 16.22 -4.72 -17.07
CA ASN A 280 16.64 -5.89 -16.29
C ASN A 280 16.50 -5.56 -14.79
N VAL A 281 15.84 -6.43 -14.04
CA VAL A 281 15.67 -6.31 -12.59
C VAL A 281 16.21 -7.58 -11.95
N GLY A 282 17.24 -7.43 -11.11
CA GLY A 282 17.87 -8.55 -10.43
C GLY A 282 18.04 -8.32 -8.94
N ASP A 283 17.93 -9.40 -8.16
CA ASP A 283 18.23 -9.43 -6.73
C ASP A 283 17.36 -8.45 -5.90
N LYS A 284 16.07 -8.31 -6.27
CA LYS A 284 15.12 -7.41 -5.60
C LYS A 284 13.84 -8.12 -5.15
N THR A 285 13.19 -7.58 -4.12
CA THR A 285 11.81 -7.92 -3.76
C THR A 285 10.95 -6.69 -3.97
N CYS A 286 10.20 -6.66 -5.05
CA CYS A 286 9.45 -5.50 -5.49
C CYS A 286 7.95 -5.71 -5.30
N TYR A 287 7.27 -4.65 -4.88
CA TYR A 287 5.84 -4.62 -4.75
C TYR A 287 5.20 -3.92 -5.96
N ILE A 288 4.11 -4.49 -6.47
CA ILE A 288 3.39 -4.06 -7.65
C ILE A 288 1.93 -3.77 -7.25
N PRO A 289 1.54 -2.49 -7.09
CA PRO A 289 0.22 -2.10 -6.56
C PRO A 289 -0.93 -2.27 -7.56
N GLY A 290 -0.70 -2.83 -8.74
CA GLY A 290 -1.71 -2.92 -9.79
C GLY A 290 -1.20 -3.69 -11.01
N ASN A 291 -1.51 -3.21 -12.22
CA ASN A 291 -1.09 -3.87 -13.45
C ASN A 291 0.34 -3.48 -13.85
N LEU A 292 1.19 -4.48 -14.09
CA LEU A 292 2.49 -4.30 -14.73
C LEU A 292 2.36 -4.61 -16.22
N THR A 293 2.57 -3.62 -17.09
CA THR A 293 2.39 -3.77 -18.54
C THR A 293 3.72 -3.69 -19.27
N ILE A 294 4.03 -4.70 -20.08
CA ILE A 294 5.11 -4.69 -21.06
C ILE A 294 4.50 -4.33 -22.41
N GLU A 295 4.83 -3.14 -22.90
CA GLU A 295 4.37 -2.59 -24.16
C GLU A 295 5.09 -3.21 -25.36
N ASN A 296 4.59 -2.94 -26.56
CA ASN A 296 5.26 -3.33 -27.80
C ASN A 296 6.70 -2.77 -27.83
N GLY A 297 7.69 -3.64 -28.10
CA GLY A 297 9.11 -3.30 -28.09
C GLY A 297 9.76 -3.31 -26.71
N GLY A 298 8.97 -3.37 -25.63
CA GLY A 298 9.47 -3.52 -24.27
C GLY A 298 9.97 -4.93 -23.99
N THR A 299 11.03 -5.05 -23.19
CA THR A 299 11.51 -6.33 -22.67
C THR A 299 11.78 -6.20 -21.18
N LEU A 300 11.15 -7.04 -20.35
CA LEU A 300 11.46 -7.15 -18.93
C LEU A 300 12.19 -8.47 -18.68
N THR A 301 13.38 -8.40 -18.10
CA THR A 301 14.12 -9.56 -17.63
C THR A 301 14.20 -9.55 -16.11
N LEU A 302 13.80 -10.64 -15.47
CA LEU A 302 13.89 -10.86 -14.02
C LEU A 302 14.94 -11.93 -13.72
N SER A 303 15.81 -11.69 -12.73
CA SER A 303 16.81 -12.65 -12.26
C SER A 303 16.93 -12.61 -10.73
N ARG A 304 16.60 -13.69 -10.02
CA ARG A 304 16.54 -13.72 -8.53
C ARG A 304 15.69 -12.57 -7.97
N THR A 305 14.57 -12.28 -8.64
CA THR A 305 13.68 -11.18 -8.29
C THR A 305 12.32 -11.73 -7.85
N THR A 306 11.80 -11.20 -6.76
CA THR A 306 10.44 -11.47 -6.29
C THR A 306 9.53 -10.30 -6.64
N LEU A 307 8.46 -10.52 -7.40
CA LEU A 307 7.39 -9.56 -7.64
C LEU A 307 6.16 -9.95 -6.83
N ARG A 308 5.69 -9.02 -5.99
CA ARG A 308 4.55 -9.18 -5.09
C ARG A 308 3.40 -8.28 -5.54
N PHE A 309 2.29 -8.86 -5.95
CA PHE A 309 1.11 -8.12 -6.44
C PHE A 309 0.09 -7.90 -5.31
N ASP A 310 -0.42 -6.67 -5.16
CA ASP A 310 -1.36 -6.26 -4.10
C ASP A 310 -2.79 -6.74 -4.37
N GLU A 311 -3.32 -6.32 -5.51
CA GLU A 311 -4.75 -6.34 -5.77
C GLU A 311 -5.21 -7.73 -6.23
N LEU A 312 -6.42 -8.12 -5.81
CA LEU A 312 -7.17 -9.22 -6.44
C LEU A 312 -7.15 -9.12 -7.98
N ASN A 313 -7.11 -7.89 -8.52
CA ASN A 313 -7.09 -7.64 -9.95
C ASN A 313 -5.70 -7.45 -10.56
N GLY A 314 -4.64 -7.39 -9.75
CA GLY A 314 -3.27 -7.13 -10.20
C GLY A 314 -2.77 -8.24 -11.13
N LYS A 315 -2.26 -7.86 -12.30
CA LYS A 315 -1.74 -8.78 -13.31
C LYS A 315 -0.51 -8.24 -14.01
N LEU A 316 0.26 -9.15 -14.59
CA LEU A 316 1.33 -8.82 -15.52
C LEU A 316 0.81 -9.01 -16.95
N ILE A 317 0.83 -7.94 -17.74
CA ILE A 317 0.35 -7.93 -19.12
C ILE A 317 1.54 -7.86 -20.07
N VAL A 318 1.71 -8.87 -20.91
CA VAL A 318 2.68 -8.86 -22.02
C VAL A 318 1.93 -8.60 -23.31
N LYS A 319 1.98 -7.36 -23.81
CA LYS A 319 1.32 -6.99 -25.07
C LYS A 319 2.06 -7.59 -26.27
N ARG A 320 1.40 -7.59 -27.43
CA ARG A 320 2.00 -7.97 -28.72
C ARG A 320 3.28 -7.18 -28.96
N GLY A 321 4.36 -7.89 -29.29
CA GLY A 321 5.69 -7.29 -29.48
C GLY A 321 6.45 -7.03 -28.19
N GLY A 322 5.81 -7.17 -27.03
CA GLY A 322 6.45 -7.15 -25.71
C GLY A 322 7.01 -8.52 -25.33
N LYS A 323 8.01 -8.52 -24.44
CA LYS A 323 8.67 -9.74 -23.99
C LYS A 323 8.91 -9.74 -22.48
N LEU A 324 8.53 -10.83 -21.82
CA LEU A 324 8.89 -11.13 -20.44
C LEU A 324 9.86 -12.32 -20.42
N ILE A 325 10.96 -12.17 -19.68
CA ILE A 325 11.95 -13.22 -19.42
C ILE A 325 12.08 -13.38 -17.90
N ILE A 326 11.82 -14.58 -17.40
CA ILE A 326 11.94 -14.93 -15.98
C ILE A 326 13.08 -15.93 -15.84
N ASN A 327 14.17 -15.52 -15.19
CA ASN A 327 15.37 -16.33 -14.96
C ASN A 327 15.64 -16.53 -13.46
N ASP A 328 16.55 -17.45 -13.17
CA ASP A 328 17.30 -17.55 -11.90
C ASP A 328 16.42 -17.52 -10.64
N ALA A 329 15.49 -18.45 -10.49
CA ALA A 329 14.61 -18.60 -9.33
C ALA A 329 13.75 -17.35 -8.98
N SER A 330 13.48 -16.49 -9.96
CA SER A 330 12.56 -15.37 -9.76
C SER A 330 11.15 -15.86 -9.42
N LEU A 331 10.47 -15.15 -8.51
CA LEU A 331 9.18 -15.52 -7.93
C LEU A 331 8.13 -14.45 -8.22
N LEU A 332 6.99 -14.85 -8.76
CA LEU A 332 5.83 -13.98 -8.95
C LEU A 332 4.69 -14.52 -8.10
N MET A 333 4.26 -13.72 -7.12
CA MET A 333 3.30 -14.12 -6.08
C MET A 333 2.37 -12.96 -5.71
N GLN A 334 1.30 -13.28 -4.99
CA GLN A 334 0.50 -12.27 -4.31
C GLN A 334 1.23 -11.79 -3.03
N ALA A 335 1.07 -10.52 -2.65
CA ALA A 335 1.87 -9.90 -1.61
C ALA A 335 1.55 -10.40 -0.17
N CYS A 336 0.29 -10.62 0.17
CA CYS A 336 -0.22 -10.79 1.54
C CYS A 336 -1.34 -11.84 1.69
N GLY A 337 -1.16 -13.03 1.11
CA GLY A 337 -1.97 -14.22 1.40
C GLY A 337 -3.26 -14.41 0.60
N ASP A 338 -3.48 -13.65 -0.47
CA ASP A 338 -4.62 -13.82 -1.40
C ASP A 338 -4.15 -14.33 -2.78
N TYR A 339 -5.01 -14.19 -3.79
CA TYR A 339 -4.77 -14.44 -5.19
C TYR A 339 -4.48 -13.17 -5.98
N TRP A 340 -3.59 -13.29 -6.96
CA TRP A 340 -3.45 -12.30 -8.03
C TRP A 340 -3.93 -12.89 -9.37
N ASN A 341 -4.09 -12.04 -10.38
CA ASN A 341 -4.66 -12.48 -11.66
C ASN A 341 -3.66 -13.21 -12.57
N GLY A 342 -2.39 -13.33 -12.20
CA GLY A 342 -1.37 -13.99 -13.01
C GLY A 342 -0.94 -13.20 -14.26
N ILE A 343 -0.43 -13.91 -15.26
CA ILE A 343 0.19 -13.32 -16.46
C ILE A 343 -0.74 -13.41 -17.69
N GLU A 344 -1.03 -12.28 -18.32
CA GLU A 344 -1.71 -12.19 -19.62
C GLU A 344 -0.70 -12.05 -20.76
N VAL A 345 -0.51 -13.12 -21.54
CA VAL A 345 0.35 -13.13 -22.73
C VAL A 345 -0.52 -12.88 -23.96
N GLN A 346 -0.63 -11.62 -24.36
CA GLN A 346 -1.58 -11.19 -25.38
C GLN A 346 -1.10 -11.53 -26.79
N GLY A 347 -1.81 -12.44 -27.46
CA GLY A 347 -1.49 -12.83 -28.83
C GLY A 347 -2.29 -12.10 -29.90
N ASN A 348 -2.09 -12.50 -31.16
CA ASN A 348 -2.90 -12.17 -32.32
C ASN A 348 -3.29 -13.46 -33.04
N SER A 349 -4.57 -13.82 -32.93
CA SER A 349 -5.12 -15.06 -33.47
C SER A 349 -5.07 -15.16 -35.00
N ASN A 350 -4.86 -14.05 -35.69
CA ASN A 350 -4.93 -13.97 -37.16
C ASN A 350 -3.56 -14.03 -37.85
N VAL A 351 -2.46 -14.17 -37.10
CA VAL A 351 -1.09 -14.20 -37.67
C VAL A 351 -0.25 -15.27 -36.98
N ALA A 352 0.73 -15.82 -37.70
CA ALA A 352 1.70 -16.78 -37.17
C ALA A 352 2.57 -16.17 -36.05
N GLN A 353 3.10 -16.99 -35.15
CA GLN A 353 4.02 -16.55 -34.08
C GLN A 353 5.43 -16.23 -34.60
N THR A 354 5.63 -16.25 -35.92
CA THR A 354 6.87 -15.87 -36.59
C THR A 354 6.60 -14.67 -37.51
N PRO A 355 7.30 -13.53 -37.34
CA PRO A 355 8.25 -13.23 -36.26
C PRO A 355 7.57 -13.18 -34.88
N SER A 356 8.33 -13.43 -33.80
CA SER A 356 7.79 -13.50 -32.43
C SER A 356 7.12 -12.21 -31.97
N THR A 357 7.46 -11.07 -32.58
CA THR A 357 6.86 -9.76 -32.32
C THR A 357 5.38 -9.68 -32.68
N ASN A 358 4.85 -10.63 -33.44
CA ASN A 358 3.42 -10.74 -33.72
C ASN A 358 2.60 -11.06 -32.46
N GLN A 359 3.26 -11.57 -31.42
CA GLN A 359 2.65 -12.06 -30.18
C GLN A 359 3.28 -11.37 -28.98
N GLY A 360 2.62 -11.43 -27.82
CA GLY A 360 3.31 -11.31 -26.54
C GLY A 360 4.16 -12.57 -26.33
N VAL A 361 5.36 -12.39 -25.76
CA VAL A 361 6.31 -13.49 -25.56
C VAL A 361 6.65 -13.63 -24.08
N LEU A 362 6.46 -14.82 -23.54
CA LEU A 362 6.88 -15.20 -22.19
C LEU A 362 7.93 -16.31 -22.28
N ILE A 363 9.09 -16.08 -21.68
CA ILE A 363 10.17 -17.04 -21.55
C ILE A 363 10.44 -17.26 -20.06
N ILE A 364 10.44 -18.51 -19.61
CA ILE A 364 10.77 -18.88 -18.23
C ILE A 364 11.91 -19.88 -18.25
N ASN A 365 13.01 -19.55 -17.55
CA ASN A 365 14.19 -20.38 -17.38
C ASN A 365 14.48 -20.50 -15.87
N GLY A 366 13.73 -21.36 -15.18
CA GLY A 366 13.96 -21.61 -13.75
C GLY A 366 13.28 -20.64 -12.77
N GLY A 367 12.01 -20.26 -12.97
CA GLY A 367 11.26 -19.35 -12.07
C GLY A 367 9.96 -19.95 -11.52
N THR A 368 9.31 -19.25 -10.58
CA THR A 368 8.08 -19.69 -9.92
C THR A 368 6.95 -18.68 -10.10
N ILE A 369 5.76 -19.18 -10.47
CA ILE A 369 4.49 -18.44 -10.48
C ILE A 369 3.57 -19.12 -9.48
N GLU A 370 3.17 -18.40 -8.43
CA GLU A 370 2.37 -18.97 -7.36
C GLU A 370 1.19 -18.10 -6.92
N ASN A 371 0.20 -18.76 -6.31
CA ASN A 371 -1.00 -18.14 -5.75
C ASN A 371 -1.72 -17.22 -6.76
N ALA A 372 -1.84 -17.66 -8.02
CA ALA A 372 -2.58 -16.95 -9.06
C ALA A 372 -3.93 -17.62 -9.38
N GLU A 373 -4.94 -16.83 -9.75
CA GLU A 373 -6.20 -17.37 -10.28
C GLU A 373 -5.94 -18.13 -11.59
N CYS A 374 -5.17 -17.54 -12.50
CA CYS A 374 -4.58 -18.26 -13.63
C CYS A 374 -3.13 -17.85 -13.80
N GLY A 375 -2.17 -18.73 -13.52
CA GLY A 375 -0.74 -18.42 -13.55
C GLY A 375 -0.30 -17.80 -14.89
N ILE A 376 -0.68 -18.43 -16.00
CA ILE A 376 -0.49 -17.90 -17.36
C ILE A 376 -1.78 -18.07 -18.15
N ARG A 377 -2.23 -17.01 -18.81
CA ARG A 377 -3.26 -17.07 -19.85
C ARG A 377 -2.76 -16.46 -21.16
N THR A 378 -2.99 -17.13 -22.28
CA THR A 378 -2.57 -16.64 -23.62
C THR A 378 -3.65 -15.81 -24.32
N TRP A 379 -4.48 -15.13 -23.54
CA TRP A 379 -5.64 -14.37 -23.98
C TRP A 379 -5.88 -13.20 -23.01
N LYS A 380 -6.73 -12.26 -23.42
CA LYS A 380 -7.22 -11.20 -22.52
C LYS A 380 -8.74 -11.12 -22.58
N PRO A 381 -9.40 -10.69 -21.49
CA PRO A 381 -10.85 -10.51 -21.49
C PRO A 381 -11.28 -9.42 -22.47
N LEU A 382 -12.49 -9.57 -23.02
CA LEU A 382 -13.24 -8.47 -23.62
C LEU A 382 -13.50 -7.42 -22.54
N ASN A 383 -13.43 -6.14 -22.93
CA ASN A 383 -13.52 -5.01 -22.00
C ASN A 383 -14.78 -5.11 -21.13
N GLY A 384 -14.59 -5.10 -19.80
CA GLY A 384 -15.67 -5.17 -18.82
C GLY A 384 -16.32 -6.54 -18.64
N THR A 385 -15.71 -7.62 -19.13
CA THR A 385 -16.23 -8.99 -19.01
C THR A 385 -15.13 -9.97 -18.59
N ASN A 386 -15.51 -11.21 -18.26
CA ASN A 386 -14.58 -12.34 -18.10
C ASN A 386 -14.52 -13.22 -19.36
N THR A 387 -15.12 -12.78 -20.46
CA THR A 387 -15.18 -13.53 -21.71
C THR A 387 -13.89 -13.32 -22.49
N PRO A 388 -13.21 -14.38 -22.96
CA PRO A 388 -12.01 -14.23 -23.77
C PRO A 388 -12.24 -13.47 -25.08
N ASP A 389 -11.34 -12.55 -25.42
CA ASP A 389 -11.34 -11.84 -26.70
C ASP A 389 -10.68 -12.71 -27.79
N PRO A 390 -11.43 -13.20 -28.79
CA PRO A 390 -10.92 -14.13 -29.79
C PRO A 390 -9.86 -13.54 -30.71
N ASN A 391 -9.68 -12.21 -30.72
CA ASN A 391 -8.60 -11.59 -31.47
C ASN A 391 -7.25 -11.69 -30.74
N TYR A 392 -7.24 -12.03 -29.45
CA TYR A 392 -6.09 -11.94 -28.57
C TYR A 392 -5.50 -13.30 -28.13
N TYR A 393 -5.86 -14.39 -28.82
CA TYR A 393 -5.25 -15.70 -28.58
C TYR A 393 -3.88 -15.81 -29.27
N GLY A 394 -3.13 -16.87 -28.98
CA GLY A 394 -1.89 -17.20 -29.68
C GLY A 394 -0.59 -16.67 -29.05
N GLY A 395 -0.67 -16.10 -27.84
CA GLY A 395 0.52 -15.70 -27.07
C GLY A 395 1.57 -16.82 -26.99
N LEU A 396 2.86 -16.46 -27.11
CA LEU A 396 3.95 -17.43 -27.16
C LEU A 396 4.54 -17.64 -25.76
N VAL A 397 4.43 -18.87 -25.26
CA VAL A 397 4.94 -19.26 -23.93
C VAL A 397 5.98 -20.37 -24.09
N MET A 398 7.19 -20.13 -23.60
CA MET A 398 8.28 -21.10 -23.60
C MET A 398 8.82 -21.22 -22.18
N ALA A 399 8.54 -22.34 -21.51
CA ALA A 399 8.93 -22.56 -20.13
C ALA A 399 9.86 -23.77 -20.00
N THR A 400 10.99 -23.56 -19.33
CA THR A 400 11.96 -24.60 -18.95
C THR A 400 12.26 -24.48 -17.47
N ASP A 401 12.23 -25.60 -16.75
CA ASP A 401 12.53 -25.68 -15.31
C ASP A 401 11.65 -24.75 -14.45
N ALA A 402 10.42 -24.45 -14.89
CA ALA A 402 9.51 -23.53 -14.21
C ALA A 402 8.64 -24.23 -13.16
N ASN A 403 8.25 -23.51 -12.10
CA ASN A 403 7.32 -23.99 -11.08
C ASN A 403 6.02 -23.19 -11.12
N PHE A 404 4.89 -23.91 -11.07
CA PHE A 404 3.55 -23.36 -10.96
C PHE A 404 2.93 -23.92 -9.69
N VAL A 405 2.84 -23.10 -8.64
CA VAL A 405 2.54 -23.57 -7.28
C VAL A 405 1.24 -22.95 -6.76
N ASN A 406 0.30 -23.77 -6.28
CA ASN A 406 -0.94 -23.32 -5.64
C ASN A 406 -1.79 -22.33 -6.46
N ASN A 407 -1.69 -22.41 -7.79
CA ASN A 407 -2.56 -21.68 -8.71
C ASN A 407 -3.91 -22.41 -8.85
N ILE A 408 -5.02 -21.67 -9.03
CA ILE A 408 -6.32 -22.30 -9.32
C ILE A 408 -6.26 -22.97 -10.70
N VAL A 409 -5.81 -22.21 -11.71
CA VAL A 409 -5.36 -22.74 -13.00
C VAL A 409 -3.90 -22.35 -13.20
N ALA A 410 -2.99 -23.28 -13.49
CA ALA A 410 -1.59 -22.89 -13.71
C ALA A 410 -1.37 -22.31 -15.11
N VAL A 411 -1.90 -22.95 -16.15
CA VAL A 411 -1.79 -22.48 -17.55
C VAL A 411 -3.10 -22.68 -18.30
N GLU A 412 -3.62 -21.62 -18.92
CA GLU A 412 -4.75 -21.67 -19.83
C GLU A 412 -4.38 -21.18 -21.23
N ILE A 413 -4.61 -22.05 -22.23
CA ILE A 413 -4.34 -21.76 -23.65
C ILE A 413 -5.62 -21.97 -24.47
N LEU A 414 -5.99 -20.91 -25.19
CA LEU A 414 -7.20 -20.83 -26.03
C LEU A 414 -6.87 -21.01 -27.53
N PRO A 415 -7.89 -21.13 -28.39
CA PRO A 415 -7.70 -21.61 -29.76
C PRO A 415 -6.71 -20.77 -30.58
N TYR A 416 -5.89 -21.44 -31.39
CA TYR A 416 -4.95 -20.77 -32.28
C TYR A 416 -4.72 -21.62 -33.54
N SER A 417 -5.04 -21.06 -34.70
CA SER A 417 -5.11 -21.80 -35.97
C SER A 417 -3.78 -21.95 -36.70
N PHE A 418 -2.71 -21.30 -36.24
CA PHE A 418 -1.38 -21.42 -36.81
C PHE A 418 -0.53 -22.40 -35.99
N ALA A 419 0.63 -22.80 -36.52
CA ALA A 419 1.59 -23.58 -35.76
C ALA A 419 1.97 -22.85 -34.46
N ASN A 420 1.72 -23.52 -33.32
CA ASN A 420 2.17 -23.06 -32.00
C ASN A 420 3.60 -23.57 -31.77
N TYR A 421 4.49 -22.69 -31.30
CA TYR A 421 5.88 -22.98 -30.96
C TYR A 421 6.13 -22.95 -29.45
N GLY A 422 5.08 -22.80 -28.65
CA GLY A 422 5.15 -22.87 -27.20
C GLY A 422 5.42 -24.27 -26.68
N PHE A 423 6.03 -24.36 -25.51
CA PHE A 423 6.33 -25.63 -24.85
C PHE A 423 6.56 -25.46 -23.35
N PHE A 424 6.42 -26.57 -22.64
CA PHE A 424 6.77 -26.72 -21.23
C PHE A 424 7.71 -27.90 -21.08
N LYS A 425 8.91 -27.65 -20.55
CA LYS A 425 9.94 -28.67 -20.37
C LYS A 425 10.42 -28.67 -18.92
N LYS A 426 10.41 -29.82 -18.26
CA LYS A 426 10.84 -29.97 -16.87
C LYS A 426 10.14 -29.00 -15.92
N CYS A 427 8.88 -28.71 -16.19
CA CYS A 427 8.09 -27.80 -15.37
C CYS A 427 7.34 -28.58 -14.29
N ASN A 428 7.22 -27.99 -13.11
CA ASN A 428 6.47 -28.57 -11.99
C ASN A 428 5.15 -27.83 -11.81
N PHE A 429 4.05 -28.55 -11.79
CA PHE A 429 2.71 -28.07 -11.51
C PHE A 429 2.27 -28.70 -10.19
N ILE A 430 2.21 -27.90 -9.13
CA ILE A 430 2.11 -28.40 -7.75
C ILE A 430 0.96 -27.71 -7.02
N THR A 431 0.16 -28.51 -6.33
CA THR A 431 -0.66 -28.05 -5.20
C THR A 431 -0.14 -28.71 -3.92
N ASN A 432 0.31 -27.91 -2.96
CA ASN A 432 0.90 -28.41 -1.71
C ASN A 432 0.37 -27.73 -0.44
N ALA A 433 -0.52 -26.75 -0.57
CA ALA A 433 -1.16 -26.08 0.54
C ALA A 433 -2.64 -25.80 0.23
N ALA A 434 -3.38 -25.41 1.26
CA ALA A 434 -4.72 -24.87 1.10
C ALA A 434 -4.64 -23.60 0.25
N LEU A 435 -5.56 -23.47 -0.71
CA LEU A 435 -5.65 -22.28 -1.54
C LEU A 435 -6.38 -21.18 -0.75
N PRO A 436 -5.91 -19.90 -0.81
CA PRO A 436 -6.56 -18.78 -0.15
C PRO A 436 -8.07 -18.65 -0.40
N ASN A 437 -8.78 -18.03 0.55
CA ASN A 437 -10.19 -17.67 0.42
C ASN A 437 -11.15 -18.83 0.06
N GLY A 438 -10.83 -20.05 0.50
CA GLY A 438 -11.67 -21.24 0.29
C GLY A 438 -11.77 -21.66 -1.18
N LYS A 439 -10.80 -21.25 -2.01
CA LYS A 439 -10.68 -21.68 -3.40
C LYS A 439 -10.11 -23.11 -3.44
N TYR A 440 -10.28 -23.77 -4.58
CA TYR A 440 -9.75 -25.11 -4.84
C TYR A 440 -9.06 -25.13 -6.21
N PRO A 441 -8.05 -26.00 -6.41
CA PRO A 441 -7.46 -26.19 -7.72
C PRO A 441 -8.51 -26.64 -8.72
N ASP A 442 -8.45 -26.09 -9.94
CA ASP A 442 -9.30 -26.50 -11.06
C ASP A 442 -8.51 -27.42 -11.99
N TYR A 443 -7.58 -26.85 -12.77
CA TYR A 443 -6.69 -27.61 -13.66
C TYR A 443 -5.27 -27.07 -13.61
N PHE A 444 -4.25 -27.93 -13.55
CA PHE A 444 -2.89 -27.45 -13.79
C PHE A 444 -2.77 -26.87 -15.21
N VAL A 445 -3.28 -27.60 -16.21
CA VAL A 445 -3.25 -27.14 -17.60
C VAL A 445 -4.63 -27.27 -18.22
N LYS A 446 -5.11 -26.18 -18.81
CA LYS A 446 -6.38 -26.12 -19.52
C LYS A 446 -6.16 -25.71 -20.97
N LEU A 447 -6.42 -26.65 -21.88
CA LEU A 447 -6.23 -26.51 -23.32
C LEU A 447 -7.57 -26.57 -24.03
N ASN A 448 -7.91 -25.54 -24.80
CA ASN A 448 -9.15 -25.47 -25.58
C ASN A 448 -8.87 -25.04 -27.02
N GLY A 449 -9.07 -25.94 -27.98
CA GLY A 449 -8.95 -25.65 -29.42
C GLY A 449 -7.53 -25.37 -29.92
N ILE A 450 -6.50 -25.87 -29.22
CA ILE A 450 -5.09 -25.61 -29.51
C ILE A 450 -4.38 -26.85 -30.07
N SER A 451 -3.49 -26.67 -31.04
CA SER A 451 -2.65 -27.74 -31.57
C SER A 451 -1.16 -27.44 -31.38
N ASN A 452 -0.34 -28.50 -31.39
CA ASN A 452 1.12 -28.42 -31.38
C ASN A 452 1.72 -27.79 -30.10
N ILE A 453 1.14 -28.12 -28.94
CA ILE A 453 1.71 -27.79 -27.62
C ILE A 453 2.35 -29.05 -27.01
N SER A 454 3.51 -28.91 -26.38
CA SER A 454 4.25 -30.04 -25.80
C SER A 454 4.60 -29.84 -24.33
N PHE A 455 4.45 -30.93 -23.56
CA PHE A 455 4.87 -31.09 -22.17
C PHE A 455 5.89 -32.22 -22.13
N LYS A 456 7.10 -31.91 -21.64
CA LYS A 456 8.23 -32.84 -21.63
C LYS A 456 8.87 -32.93 -20.26
N GLY A 457 8.88 -34.11 -19.63
CA GLY A 457 9.42 -34.31 -18.29
C GLY A 457 8.78 -33.43 -17.22
N CYS A 458 7.49 -33.10 -17.36
CA CYS A 458 6.77 -32.22 -16.41
C CYS A 458 6.14 -33.04 -15.27
N LEU A 459 6.09 -32.47 -14.08
CA LEU A 459 5.45 -33.07 -12.91
C LEU A 459 4.08 -32.41 -12.67
N PHE A 460 3.05 -33.22 -12.42
CA PHE A 460 1.70 -32.78 -12.06
C PHE A 460 1.28 -33.42 -10.74
N GLU A 461 1.43 -32.69 -9.63
CA GLU A 461 1.29 -33.27 -8.30
C GLU A 461 0.39 -32.44 -7.38
N ASN A 462 -0.64 -33.09 -6.81
CA ASN A 462 -1.38 -32.54 -5.67
C ASN A 462 -1.09 -33.35 -4.41
N THR A 463 -0.32 -32.73 -3.50
CA THR A 463 0.02 -33.27 -2.18
C THR A 463 -0.91 -32.75 -1.08
N TYR A 464 -1.73 -31.74 -1.36
CA TYR A 464 -2.75 -31.22 -0.43
C TYR A 464 -4.08 -31.98 -0.61
N GLN A 465 -4.19 -33.12 0.05
CA GLN A 465 -5.34 -34.04 -0.05
C GLN A 465 -6.24 -34.02 1.21
N ASN A 466 -6.39 -32.86 1.84
CA ASN A 466 -7.20 -32.70 3.05
C ASN A 466 -8.70 -32.48 2.75
N GLU A 467 -9.05 -32.32 1.48
CA GLU A 467 -10.41 -32.08 0.99
C GLU A 467 -10.98 -33.32 0.27
N GLY A 468 -12.27 -33.29 -0.06
CA GLY A 468 -12.88 -34.33 -0.89
C GLY A 468 -12.23 -34.41 -2.28
N VAL A 469 -12.15 -35.62 -2.86
CA VAL A 469 -11.48 -35.88 -4.16
C VAL A 469 -11.99 -34.98 -5.29
N SER A 470 -13.25 -34.57 -5.26
CA SER A 470 -13.84 -33.63 -6.23
C SER A 470 -13.24 -32.22 -6.20
N LEU A 471 -12.46 -31.89 -5.18
CA LEU A 471 -11.83 -30.58 -4.95
C LEU A 471 -10.31 -30.60 -5.12
N TRP A 472 -9.74 -31.74 -5.55
CA TRP A 472 -8.29 -31.86 -5.75
C TRP A 472 -7.80 -31.22 -7.06
N GLY A 473 -8.71 -30.81 -7.93
CA GLY A 473 -8.40 -30.38 -9.30
C GLY A 473 -7.97 -31.54 -10.19
N SER A 474 -7.45 -31.21 -11.37
CA SER A 474 -7.02 -32.18 -12.39
C SER A 474 -5.72 -31.75 -13.06
N GLY A 475 -4.99 -32.71 -13.64
CA GLY A 475 -3.71 -32.46 -14.32
C GLY A 475 -3.89 -31.64 -15.61
N ILE A 476 -4.23 -32.32 -16.70
CA ILE A 476 -4.42 -31.69 -18.02
C ILE A 476 -5.87 -31.88 -18.48
N TYR A 477 -6.57 -30.78 -18.70
CA TYR A 477 -7.82 -30.74 -19.45
C TYR A 477 -7.52 -30.37 -20.91
N ALA A 478 -7.98 -31.21 -21.85
CA ALA A 478 -7.80 -31.00 -23.27
C ALA A 478 -9.14 -31.18 -24.01
N TYR A 479 -9.63 -30.11 -24.63
CA TYR A 479 -10.85 -30.10 -25.44
C TYR A 479 -10.52 -29.55 -26.84
N ASP A 480 -10.88 -30.29 -27.89
CA ASP A 480 -10.52 -29.99 -29.28
C ASP A 480 -9.03 -29.62 -29.46
N ALA A 481 -8.15 -30.28 -28.70
CA ALA A 481 -6.73 -29.95 -28.62
C ALA A 481 -5.83 -31.13 -29.01
N ASN A 482 -4.71 -30.82 -29.69
CA ASN A 482 -3.62 -31.75 -29.95
C ASN A 482 -2.43 -31.41 -29.04
N VAL A 483 -2.19 -32.28 -28.06
CA VAL A 483 -1.16 -32.14 -27.03
C VAL A 483 -0.19 -33.32 -27.09
N PHE A 484 1.11 -33.03 -27.02
CA PHE A 484 2.15 -34.02 -26.82
C PHE A 484 2.58 -34.04 -25.36
N VAL A 485 2.41 -35.17 -24.69
CA VAL A 485 2.93 -35.43 -23.34
C VAL A 485 3.90 -36.61 -23.47
N ASP A 486 5.16 -36.42 -23.06
CA ASP A 486 6.14 -37.51 -23.13
C ASP A 486 6.10 -38.44 -21.91
N HIS A 487 6.81 -39.56 -22.05
CA HIS A 487 6.91 -40.61 -21.02
C HIS A 487 7.66 -40.20 -19.75
N GLU A 488 8.34 -39.05 -19.74
CA GLU A 488 9.03 -38.53 -18.55
C GLU A 488 8.09 -37.70 -17.67
N CYS A 489 6.89 -37.36 -18.15
CA CYS A 489 5.88 -36.66 -17.35
C CYS A 489 5.26 -37.58 -16.30
N ILE A 490 5.01 -37.05 -15.09
CA ILE A 490 4.50 -37.79 -13.92
C ILE A 490 3.25 -37.13 -13.36
#